data_AF-A0A6N7XQS0-F1
#
_entry.id   AF-A0A6N7XQS0-F1
#
_cell.length_a   1.000
_cell.length_b   1.000
_cell.length_c   1.000
_cell.angle_alpha   90.00
_cell.angle_beta   90.00
_cell.angle_gamma   90.00
#
_symmetry.space_group_name_H-M   'P 1'
#
loop_
_entity.id
_entity.type
_entity.pdbx_description
1 polymer ?
#
loop_
_entity_poly.entity_id
_entity_poly.type
_entity_poly.pdbx_seq_one_letter_code
_entity_poly.pdbx_strand_id
1 'polypeptide(L)'
;MPEQEGSWTVYWDEYASGVYLYGSELEFHARDDVEFRNDLMPAGTVIKSWYSMVNYQGRRVEPSLPIIDGEGSYHVSLDIDCDVPQGIFLRFVFLGKNGEEAGSLVMDQPEMDLKCPLKTYSYEAQLICAGAHAFHFHSFTITERGQE
;
A
#
# COMPACT_ATOMS: atom_id res chain seq x y z
N MET A 1 -20.08 9.07 -23.23
CA MET A 1 -18.62 9.02 -23.18
C MET A 1 -18.26 9.29 -21.72
N PRO A 2 -18.02 8.28 -20.88
CA PRO A 2 -17.48 8.54 -19.56
C PRO A 2 -15.96 8.65 -19.68
N GLU A 3 -15.43 9.75 -19.16
CA GLU A 3 -14.02 9.97 -18.92
C GLU A 3 -13.49 8.78 -18.10
N GLN A 4 -12.48 8.09 -18.64
CA GLN A 4 -11.86 6.98 -17.91
C GLN A 4 -10.96 7.59 -16.83
N GLU A 5 -11.53 7.91 -15.68
CA GLU A 5 -10.77 8.08 -14.44
C GLU A 5 -9.95 6.81 -14.22
N GLY A 6 -8.63 6.94 -14.21
CA GLY A 6 -7.73 5.82 -13.96
C GLY A 6 -7.97 5.31 -12.54
N SER A 7 -8.58 4.14 -12.40
CA SER A 7 -8.71 3.44 -11.13
C SER A 7 -7.90 2.16 -11.17
N TRP A 8 -6.99 2.01 -10.21
CA TRP A 8 -6.09 0.87 -10.09
C TRP A 8 -6.38 0.17 -8.77
N THR A 9 -6.90 -1.05 -8.85
CA THR A 9 -7.09 -1.90 -7.68
C THR A 9 -5.86 -2.78 -7.49
N VAL A 10 -5.25 -2.68 -6.33
CA VAL A 10 -4.06 -3.42 -5.93
C VAL A 10 -4.49 -4.48 -4.92
N TYR A 11 -4.21 -5.73 -5.28
CA TYR A 11 -4.48 -6.90 -4.46
C TYR A 11 -3.22 -7.34 -3.72
N TRP A 12 -3.40 -8.05 -2.62
CA TRP A 12 -2.29 -8.71 -1.95
C TRP A 12 -2.02 -10.04 -2.65
N ASP A 13 -1.09 -10.01 -3.60
CA ASP A 13 -0.71 -11.22 -4.33
C ASP A 13 0.31 -12.07 -3.54
N GLU A 14 0.19 -13.39 -3.67
CA GLU A 14 1.03 -14.41 -3.03
C GLU A 14 2.51 -14.27 -3.40
N TYR A 15 2.83 -13.71 -4.58
CA TYR A 15 4.20 -13.57 -5.08
C TYR A 15 4.91 -12.29 -4.63
N ALA A 16 4.23 -11.38 -3.94
CA ALA A 16 4.83 -10.11 -3.58
C ALA A 16 5.80 -10.26 -2.39
N SER A 17 7.09 -10.37 -2.72
CA SER A 17 8.22 -10.30 -1.80
C SER A 17 8.11 -9.09 -0.88
N GLY A 18 8.57 -9.22 0.37
CA GLY A 18 8.46 -8.14 1.38
C GLY A 18 7.25 -8.26 2.29
N VAL A 19 6.74 -9.48 2.50
CA VAL A 19 5.82 -9.80 3.59
C VAL A 19 6.61 -10.16 4.85
N TYR A 20 6.20 -9.63 6.00
CA TYR A 20 6.68 -10.06 7.30
C TYR A 20 6.03 -11.39 7.69
N LEU A 21 6.72 -12.51 7.45
CA LEU A 21 6.21 -13.86 7.77
C LEU A 21 6.74 -14.40 9.10
N TYR A 22 7.54 -13.64 9.84
CA TYR A 22 8.23 -14.16 11.02
C TYR A 22 7.23 -14.37 12.17
N GLY A 23 6.89 -15.63 12.43
CA GLY A 23 5.86 -15.99 13.43
C GLY A 23 4.45 -15.55 13.05
N SER A 24 4.23 -15.23 11.77
CA SER A 24 2.92 -14.80 11.25
C SER A 24 2.28 -15.94 10.47
N GLU A 25 0.99 -16.13 10.66
CA GLU A 25 0.16 -16.99 9.84
C GLU A 25 -0.48 -16.11 8.76
N LEU A 26 -0.30 -16.52 7.51
CA LEU A 26 -0.86 -15.83 6.35
C LEU A 26 -1.66 -16.85 5.56
N GLU A 27 -2.98 -16.67 5.52
CA GLU A 27 -3.90 -17.53 4.81
C GLU A 27 -4.57 -16.73 3.68
N PHE A 28 -4.44 -17.23 2.46
CA PHE A 28 -5.08 -16.63 1.29
C PHE A 28 -6.39 -17.36 1.04
N HIS A 29 -7.51 -16.80 1.52
CA HIS A 29 -8.84 -17.35 1.26
C HIS A 29 -9.28 -17.06 -0.18
N ALA A 30 -9.03 -15.84 -0.66
CA ALA A 30 -9.31 -15.38 -2.00
C ALA A 30 -8.28 -14.32 -2.44
N ARG A 31 -8.37 -13.86 -3.69
CA ARG A 31 -7.52 -12.77 -4.20
C ARG A 31 -7.80 -11.44 -3.48
N ASP A 32 -9.05 -11.27 -3.09
CA ASP A 32 -9.61 -10.16 -2.33
C ASP A 32 -9.86 -10.53 -0.87
N ASP A 33 -9.27 -11.61 -0.35
CA ASP A 33 -9.40 -11.97 1.06
C ASP A 33 -8.13 -12.69 1.55
N VAL A 34 -7.32 -11.91 2.26
CA VAL A 34 -6.05 -12.35 2.81
C VAL A 34 -6.07 -12.16 4.31
N GLU A 35 -6.15 -13.27 5.04
CA GLU A 35 -6.10 -13.30 6.50
C GLU A 35 -4.63 -13.31 6.94
N PHE A 36 -4.27 -12.33 7.76
CA PHE A 36 -2.97 -12.28 8.41
C PHE A 36 -3.15 -12.28 9.92
N ARG A 37 -2.41 -13.15 10.60
CA ARG A 37 -2.44 -13.29 12.05
C ARG A 37 -1.03 -13.36 12.64
N ASN A 38 -0.74 -12.49 13.59
CA ASN A 38 0.48 -12.53 14.39
C ASN A 38 0.28 -11.85 15.77
N ASP A 39 0.09 -12.67 16.80
CA ASP A 39 -0.04 -12.25 18.20
C ASP A 39 1.25 -11.65 18.80
N LEU A 40 2.42 -11.95 18.22
CA LEU A 40 3.73 -11.49 18.70
C LEU A 40 4.30 -10.34 17.88
N MET A 41 3.52 -9.79 16.95
CA MET A 41 3.95 -8.69 16.10
C MET A 41 4.05 -7.38 16.89
N PRO A 42 5.23 -6.76 16.98
CA PRO A 42 5.33 -5.45 17.61
C PRO A 42 4.66 -4.38 16.73
N ALA A 43 3.96 -3.45 17.37
CA ALA A 43 3.47 -2.24 16.72
C ALA A 43 4.63 -1.45 16.08
N GLY A 44 4.42 -0.94 14.88
CA GLY A 44 5.41 -0.32 14.01
C GLY A 44 6.04 -1.28 12.98
N THR A 45 5.67 -2.57 12.98
CA THR A 45 6.20 -3.53 12.01
C THR A 45 5.56 -3.35 10.64
N VAL A 46 6.39 -3.22 9.60
CA VAL A 46 5.93 -3.23 8.20
C VAL A 46 5.56 -4.67 7.82
N ILE A 47 4.27 -4.93 7.65
CA ILE A 47 3.74 -6.24 7.28
C ILE A 47 3.95 -6.49 5.80
N LYS A 48 3.66 -5.50 4.95
CA LYS A 48 3.74 -5.62 3.50
C LYS A 48 4.20 -4.32 2.89
N SER A 49 4.94 -4.40 1.80
CA SER A 49 5.32 -3.24 0.99
C SER A 49 5.00 -3.49 -0.48
N TRP A 50 4.32 -2.53 -1.10
CA TRP A 50 4.06 -2.45 -2.54
C TRP A 50 4.89 -1.34 -3.15
N TYR A 51 5.35 -1.52 -4.38
CA TYR A 51 6.27 -0.60 -5.03
C TYR A 51 5.77 -0.25 -6.44
N SER A 52 5.79 1.05 -6.77
CA SER A 52 5.44 1.56 -8.12
C SER A 52 6.57 1.42 -9.11
N MET A 53 7.80 1.63 -8.65
CA MET A 53 8.99 1.48 -9.48
C MET A 53 9.96 0.57 -8.75
N VAL A 54 10.23 -0.58 -9.36
CA VAL A 54 11.16 -1.59 -8.84
C VAL A 54 12.31 -1.71 -9.82
N ASN A 55 13.54 -1.59 -9.30
CA ASN A 55 14.73 -1.83 -10.08
C ASN A 55 14.78 -3.33 -10.45
N TYR A 56 14.38 -3.65 -11.68
CA TYR A 56 14.36 -5.00 -12.25
C TYR A 56 15.71 -5.73 -12.15
N GLN A 57 16.81 -4.98 -11.99
CA GLN A 57 18.17 -5.50 -11.90
C GLN A 57 18.56 -6.05 -10.51
N GLY A 58 17.80 -5.75 -9.44
CA GLY A 58 18.16 -6.11 -8.06
C GLY A 58 17.07 -6.83 -7.26
N ARG A 59 15.79 -6.59 -7.55
CA ARG A 59 14.65 -7.30 -6.94
C ARG A 59 13.78 -7.84 -8.07
N ARG A 60 13.56 -9.17 -8.12
CA ARG A 60 12.63 -9.85 -9.02
C ARG A 60 11.17 -9.62 -8.57
N VAL A 61 10.80 -8.36 -8.41
CA VAL A 61 9.43 -7.96 -8.05
C VAL A 61 8.92 -7.17 -9.23
N GLU A 62 7.70 -7.46 -9.69
CA GLU A 62 7.04 -6.70 -10.73
C GLU A 62 6.43 -5.43 -10.13
N PRO A 63 6.47 -4.28 -10.82
CA PRO A 63 5.84 -3.06 -10.32
C PRO A 63 4.34 -3.32 -10.15
N SER A 64 3.87 -3.29 -8.91
CA SER A 64 2.47 -3.60 -8.56
C SER A 64 1.60 -2.35 -8.49
N LEU A 65 2.21 -1.18 -8.64
CA LEU A 65 1.58 0.13 -8.50
C LEU A 65 1.79 0.95 -9.79
N PRO A 66 0.77 1.69 -10.27
CA PRO A 66 0.89 2.55 -11.44
C PRO A 66 1.89 3.67 -11.20
N ILE A 67 2.48 4.23 -12.26
CA ILE A 67 3.23 5.49 -12.18
C ILE A 67 2.22 6.61 -12.01
N ILE A 68 2.35 7.36 -10.93
CA ILE A 68 1.52 8.53 -10.64
C ILE A 68 2.29 9.79 -11.01
N ASP A 69 1.57 10.78 -11.53
CA ASP A 69 2.15 12.08 -11.87
C ASP A 69 2.38 12.91 -10.59
N GLY A 70 3.54 13.58 -10.52
CA GLY A 70 3.96 14.34 -9.35
C GLY A 70 3.08 15.56 -9.03
N GLU A 71 2.18 15.96 -9.94
CA GLU A 71 1.23 17.06 -9.77
C GLU A 71 -0.22 16.58 -9.58
N GLY A 72 -0.48 15.28 -9.73
CA GLY A 72 -1.81 14.68 -9.61
C GLY A 72 -2.31 14.57 -8.16
N SER A 73 -3.65 14.62 -8.02
CA SER A 73 -4.33 14.26 -6.77
C SER A 73 -4.88 12.86 -6.94
N TYR A 74 -4.64 11.97 -5.97
CA TYR A 74 -5.09 10.59 -6.03
C TYR A 74 -5.92 10.27 -4.80
N HIS A 75 -7.04 9.60 -4.97
CA HIS A 75 -7.86 9.10 -3.88
C HIS A 75 -7.55 7.63 -3.66
N VAL A 76 -7.07 7.29 -2.46
CA VAL A 76 -6.77 5.91 -2.07
C VAL A 76 -7.89 5.42 -1.15
N SER A 77 -8.42 4.25 -1.43
CA SER A 77 -9.39 3.55 -0.58
C SER A 77 -8.80 2.19 -0.20
N LEU A 78 -8.58 1.95 1.08
CA LEU A 78 -8.11 0.70 1.67
C LEU A 78 -9.29 -0.04 2.28
N ASP A 79 -9.51 -1.26 1.80
CA ASP A 79 -10.50 -2.17 2.33
C ASP A 79 -9.80 -3.25 3.18
N ILE A 80 -9.93 -3.11 4.49
CA ILE A 80 -9.29 -3.97 5.49
C ILE A 80 -10.19 -4.10 6.71
N ASP A 81 -10.41 -5.33 7.16
CA ASP A 81 -11.08 -5.64 8.41
C ASP A 81 -10.02 -6.01 9.46
N CYS A 82 -10.09 -5.42 10.64
CA CYS A 82 -9.10 -5.66 11.69
C CYS A 82 -9.78 -5.87 13.02
N ASP A 83 -9.27 -6.84 13.79
CA ASP A 83 -9.82 -7.17 15.12
C ASP A 83 -9.73 -5.98 16.08
N VAL A 84 -8.66 -5.18 15.92
CA VAL A 84 -8.45 -3.94 16.66
C VAL A 84 -8.71 -2.75 15.73
N PRO A 85 -9.67 -1.85 16.04
CA PRO A 85 -9.92 -0.66 15.23
C PRO A 85 -8.66 0.21 15.16
N GLN A 86 -8.29 0.62 13.94
CA GLN A 86 -7.02 1.33 13.65
C GLN A 86 -5.76 0.57 14.06
N GLY A 87 -5.83 -0.77 14.18
CA GLY A 87 -4.69 -1.62 14.49
C GLY A 87 -3.73 -1.82 13.31
N ILE A 88 -4.06 -1.29 12.13
CA ILE A 88 -3.24 -1.30 10.91
C ILE A 88 -3.28 0.10 10.28
N PHE A 89 -2.15 0.57 9.77
CA PHE A 89 -2.04 1.78 8.97
C PHE A 89 -1.40 1.49 7.62
N LEU A 90 -1.80 2.26 6.61
CA LEU A 90 -1.13 2.23 5.30
C LEU A 90 -0.27 3.48 5.16
N ARG A 91 1.04 3.33 4.99
CA ARG A 91 1.98 4.43 4.80
C ARG A 91 2.48 4.48 3.37
N PHE A 92 2.23 5.57 2.69
CA PHE A 92 2.85 5.88 1.40
C PHE A 92 4.15 6.64 1.62
N VAL A 93 5.24 6.21 0.99
CA VAL A 93 6.53 6.90 1.01
C VAL A 93 6.88 7.28 -0.43
N PHE A 94 7.07 8.57 -0.66
CA PHE A 94 7.48 9.12 -1.94
C PHE A 94 8.99 9.24 -1.98
N LEU A 95 9.59 8.71 -3.02
CA LEU A 95 11.03 8.68 -3.25
C LEU A 95 11.34 9.54 -4.49
N GLY A 96 12.35 10.39 -4.38
CA GLY A 96 12.91 11.13 -5.50
C GLY A 96 13.79 10.25 -6.39
N LYS A 97 14.23 10.80 -7.51
CA LYS A 97 15.05 10.12 -8.53
C LYS A 97 16.36 9.49 -8.01
N ASN A 98 16.87 9.99 -6.88
CA ASN A 98 18.10 9.49 -6.25
C ASN A 98 17.82 8.50 -5.09
N GLY A 99 16.55 8.13 -4.85
CA GLY A 99 16.15 7.32 -3.69
C GLY A 99 16.03 8.09 -2.38
N GLU A 100 16.04 9.43 -2.43
CA GLU A 100 15.79 10.30 -1.27
C GLU A 100 14.29 10.34 -0.95
N GLU A 101 13.89 10.17 0.31
CA GLU A 101 12.49 10.32 0.74
C GLU A 101 12.04 11.78 0.50
N ALA A 102 11.21 11.99 -0.52
CA ALA A 102 10.62 13.27 -0.84
C ALA A 102 9.47 13.63 0.12
N GLY A 103 8.84 12.60 0.71
CA GLY A 103 7.81 12.73 1.73
C GLY A 103 7.21 11.38 2.10
N SER A 104 6.42 11.33 3.16
CA SER A 104 5.59 10.17 3.47
C SER A 104 4.24 10.58 4.02
N LEU A 105 3.20 9.86 3.64
CA LEU A 105 1.82 10.04 4.07
C LEU A 105 1.37 8.77 4.79
N VAL A 106 0.86 8.89 6.00
CA VAL A 106 0.24 7.77 6.72
C VAL A 106 -1.26 7.94 6.62
N MET A 107 -1.92 6.89 6.17
CA MET A 107 -3.36 6.78 6.03
C MET A 107 -3.92 6.12 7.29
N ASP A 108 -4.62 6.91 8.09
CA ASP A 108 -5.30 6.50 9.33
C ASP A 108 -6.80 6.20 9.14
N GLN A 109 -7.31 6.46 7.93
CA GLN A 109 -8.68 6.25 7.51
C GLN A 109 -8.76 5.20 6.39
N PRO A 110 -9.91 4.52 6.20
CA PRO A 110 -10.10 3.58 5.08
C PRO A 110 -10.13 4.29 3.72
N GLU A 111 -10.33 5.59 3.65
CA GLU A 111 -10.23 6.38 2.42
C GLU A 111 -9.46 7.67 2.70
N MET A 112 -8.55 8.04 1.81
CA MET A 112 -7.71 9.22 1.97
C MET A 112 -7.28 9.79 0.63
N ASP A 113 -7.34 11.11 0.51
CA ASP A 113 -6.76 11.84 -0.60
C ASP A 113 -5.25 12.03 -0.39
N LEU A 114 -4.50 11.49 -1.34
CA LEU A 114 -3.06 11.55 -1.44
C LEU A 114 -2.69 12.60 -2.48
N LYS A 115 -1.94 13.61 -2.04
CA LYS A 115 -1.37 14.62 -2.92
C LYS A 115 0.11 14.35 -3.14
N CYS A 116 0.49 14.06 -4.38
CA CYS A 116 1.88 13.81 -4.71
C CYS A 116 2.70 15.10 -4.64
N PRO A 117 3.91 15.07 -4.05
CA PRO A 117 4.84 16.17 -4.21
C PRO A 117 5.47 16.15 -5.61
N LEU A 118 5.65 17.33 -6.22
CA LEU A 118 6.23 17.58 -7.56
C LEU A 118 7.57 16.88 -7.85
N LYS A 119 8.29 16.42 -6.82
CA LYS A 119 9.60 15.76 -6.95
C LYS A 119 9.53 14.24 -6.80
N THR A 120 8.33 13.67 -6.76
CA THR A 120 8.15 12.21 -6.66
C THR A 120 8.59 11.56 -7.97
N TYR A 121 9.52 10.62 -7.87
CA TYR A 121 9.97 9.81 -8.99
C TYR A 121 9.43 8.38 -8.87
N SER A 122 9.40 7.86 -7.66
CA SER A 122 8.78 6.57 -7.31
C SER A 122 8.06 6.69 -5.98
N TYR A 123 7.17 5.75 -5.69
CA TYR A 123 6.54 5.65 -4.38
C TYR A 123 6.38 4.19 -3.98
N GLU A 124 6.28 3.98 -2.68
CA GLU A 124 6.01 2.70 -2.05
C GLU A 124 4.86 2.84 -1.06
N ALA A 125 4.01 1.82 -0.98
CA ALA A 125 2.95 1.72 0.02
C ALA A 125 3.34 0.64 1.03
N GLN A 126 3.29 0.92 2.32
CA GLN A 126 3.73 0.05 3.40
C GLN A 126 2.56 -0.17 4.35
N LEU A 127 2.10 -1.41 4.49
CA LEU A 127 1.15 -1.77 5.54
C LEU A 127 1.92 -1.90 6.85
N ILE A 128 1.53 -1.16 7.88
CA ILE A 128 2.18 -1.10 9.19
C ILE A 128 1.22 -1.60 10.25
N CYS A 129 1.66 -2.55 11.07
CA CYS A 129 0.94 -2.93 12.27
C CYS A 129 0.98 -1.79 13.30
N ALA A 130 -0.16 -1.40 13.84
CA ALA A 130 -0.31 -0.44 14.93
C ALA A 130 -0.83 -1.07 16.24
N GLY A 131 -0.94 -2.40 16.28
CA GLY A 131 -1.46 -3.14 17.44
C GLY A 131 -2.52 -4.19 17.10
N ALA A 132 -2.83 -4.41 15.81
CA ALA A 132 -3.65 -5.54 15.40
C ALA A 132 -2.89 -6.86 15.53
N HIS A 133 -3.56 -7.86 16.10
CA HIS A 133 -3.07 -9.25 16.13
C HIS A 133 -3.56 -10.05 14.93
N ALA A 134 -4.75 -9.73 14.41
CA ALA A 134 -5.33 -10.35 13.22
C ALA A 134 -6.06 -9.30 12.37
N PHE A 135 -5.97 -9.45 11.05
CA PHE A 135 -6.69 -8.62 10.10
C PHE A 135 -6.93 -9.37 8.78
N HIS A 136 -8.02 -9.03 8.09
CA HIS A 136 -8.35 -9.46 6.74
C HIS A 136 -8.12 -8.29 5.79
N PHE A 137 -7.14 -8.44 4.92
CA PHE A 137 -6.91 -7.48 3.86
C PHE A 137 -7.68 -7.92 2.62
N HIS A 138 -8.51 -7.02 2.08
CA HIS A 138 -9.22 -7.28 0.86
C HIS A 138 -8.47 -6.74 -0.35
N SER A 139 -8.46 -5.43 -0.50
CA SER A 139 -7.71 -4.74 -1.55
C SER A 139 -7.59 -3.26 -1.21
N PHE A 140 -6.72 -2.53 -1.92
CA PHE A 140 -6.81 -1.09 -1.95
C PHE A 140 -6.90 -0.58 -3.37
N THR A 141 -7.69 0.45 -3.57
CA THR A 141 -7.92 1.08 -4.87
C THR A 141 -7.34 2.48 -4.84
N ILE A 142 -6.59 2.82 -5.89
CA ILE A 142 -6.09 4.16 -6.13
C ILE A 142 -6.87 4.71 -7.31
N THR A 143 -7.53 5.84 -7.14
CA THR A 143 -8.30 6.50 -8.20
C THR A 143 -7.72 7.89 -8.44
N GLU A 144 -7.41 8.23 -9.68
CA GLU A 144 -6.96 9.56 -10.03
C GLU A 144 -8.11 10.57 -9.88
N ARG A 145 -7.91 11.60 -9.05
CA ARG A 145 -8.80 12.76 -8.96
C ARG A 145 -8.30 13.79 -9.97
N GLY A 146 -9.00 13.92 -11.09
CA GLY A 146 -8.79 15.02 -12.03
C GLY A 146 -8.87 16.35 -11.27
N GLN A 147 -7.84 17.16 -11.40
CA GLN A 147 -7.78 18.48 -10.79
C GLN A 147 -8.77 19.41 -11.52
N GLU A 148 -9.88 19.77 -10.87
CA GLU A 148 -10.79 20.83 -11.34
C GLU A 148 -10.15 22.23 -11.21
#